data_AF-A0A2D6MIB6-F1
#
_entry.id   AF-A0A2D6MIB6-F1
#
_cell.length_a   1.000
_cell.length_b   1.000
_cell.length_c   1.000
_cell.angle_alpha   90.00
_cell.angle_beta   90.00
_cell.angle_gamma   90.00
#
_symmetry.space_group_name_H-M   'P 1'
#
loop_
_entity.id
_entity.type
_entity.pdbx_description
1 polymer ?
#
loop_
_entity_poly.entity_id
_entity_poly.type
_entity_poly.pdbx_seq_one_letter_code
_entity_poly.pdbx_strand_id
1 'polypeptide(L)'
;MADTGKITYSVSMTPITNIDVVSNQSAAHDVVNSDIGKALGGGADVACSAGHTTEGSYTTGGTLTYLNAPATSGRLALFTANTVYDFVFIKHTGFQFTSGTVLGAVSTQNLVLEQETSSSNFDIICAIPPGGAIVLPNVPAMGSGCTFQVASSGDASIAVEAVAIT
;
A
#
# COMPACT_ATOMS: atom_id res chain seq x y z
N MET A 1 5.86 -24.04 -16.48
CA MET A 1 4.75 -23.35 -17.17
C MET A 1 5.16 -21.89 -17.28
N ALA A 2 5.04 -21.27 -18.46
CA ALA A 2 5.26 -19.84 -18.58
C ALA A 2 4.16 -19.12 -17.77
N ASP A 3 4.57 -18.29 -16.83
CA ASP A 3 3.64 -17.44 -16.10
C ASP A 3 2.98 -16.48 -17.09
N THR A 4 1.66 -16.50 -17.15
CA THR A 4 0.83 -15.64 -18.02
C THR A 4 0.17 -14.58 -17.16
N GLY A 5 0.96 -13.96 -16.29
CA GLY A 5 0.54 -12.83 -15.48
C GLY A 5 -0.06 -11.73 -16.34
N LYS A 6 -1.24 -11.25 -15.96
CA LYS A 6 -1.91 -10.12 -16.59
C LYS A 6 -2.15 -9.04 -15.55
N ILE A 7 -1.89 -7.78 -15.92
CA ILE A 7 -2.29 -6.63 -15.11
C ILE A 7 -3.61 -6.12 -15.67
N THR A 8 -4.67 -6.23 -14.87
CA THR A 8 -5.98 -5.62 -15.18
C THR A 8 -6.10 -4.35 -14.36
N TYR A 9 -6.18 -3.19 -15.03
CA TYR A 9 -6.30 -1.90 -14.37
C TYR A 9 -7.55 -1.13 -14.83
N SER A 10 -8.04 -0.27 -13.96
CA SER A 10 -9.05 0.75 -14.28
C SER A 10 -8.62 2.06 -13.62
N VAL A 11 -8.41 3.09 -14.43
CA VAL A 11 -8.14 4.44 -13.93
C VAL A 11 -9.36 5.30 -14.20
N SER A 12 -9.89 5.93 -13.15
CA SER A 12 -10.93 6.95 -13.27
C SER A 12 -10.53 8.14 -12.42
N MET A 13 -10.35 9.29 -13.07
CA MET A 13 -10.16 10.57 -12.41
C MET A 13 -11.36 11.44 -12.74
N THR A 14 -12.14 11.80 -11.72
CA THR A 14 -13.18 12.82 -11.83
C THR A 14 -12.68 14.06 -11.11
N PRO A 15 -12.14 15.06 -11.81
CA PRO A 15 -11.70 16.30 -11.17
C PRO A 15 -12.89 16.97 -10.48
N ILE A 16 -12.78 17.22 -9.18
CA ILE A 16 -13.76 18.01 -8.43
C ILE A 16 -13.19 19.43 -8.29
N THR A 17 -13.89 20.42 -8.86
CA THR A 17 -13.52 21.82 -8.70
C THR A 17 -14.37 22.43 -7.59
N ASN A 18 -13.75 22.83 -6.49
CA ASN A 18 -14.36 23.77 -5.54
C ASN A 18 -13.44 24.97 -5.44
N ILE A 19 -13.75 26.03 -6.19
CA ILE A 19 -13.04 27.32 -6.09
C ILE A 19 -13.83 28.14 -5.09
N ASP A 20 -13.23 28.37 -3.92
CA ASP A 20 -13.81 29.22 -2.89
C ASP A 20 -13.95 30.65 -3.45
N VAL A 21 -15.16 31.23 -3.36
CA VAL A 21 -15.53 32.45 -4.09
C VAL A 21 -14.99 33.72 -3.41
N VAL A 22 -13.81 33.65 -2.79
CA VAL A 22 -13.21 34.80 -2.11
C VAL A 22 -12.40 35.60 -3.13
N SER A 23 -12.94 36.76 -3.49
CA SER A 23 -12.31 37.68 -4.45
C SER A 23 -10.86 38.01 -4.03
N ASN A 24 -9.92 37.94 -5.00
CA ASN A 24 -8.51 38.37 -4.89
C ASN A 24 -7.56 37.57 -3.96
N GLN A 25 -7.84 36.30 -3.63
CA GLN A 25 -6.92 35.49 -2.80
C GLN A 25 -6.24 34.30 -3.49
N SER A 26 -6.59 33.97 -4.74
CA SER A 26 -6.00 32.83 -5.44
C SER A 26 -5.22 33.29 -6.68
N ALA A 27 -3.98 32.81 -6.82
CA ALA A 27 -3.19 32.98 -8.04
C ALA A 27 -3.91 32.31 -9.23
N ALA A 28 -3.48 32.56 -10.47
CA ALA A 28 -4.00 31.82 -11.61
C ALA A 28 -3.77 30.31 -11.38
N HIS A 29 -4.86 29.55 -11.26
CA HIS A 29 -4.82 28.10 -11.16
C HIS A 29 -5.19 27.52 -12.52
N ASP A 30 -4.29 26.73 -13.11
CA ASP A 30 -4.62 25.96 -14.31
C ASP A 30 -5.58 24.82 -13.91
N VAL A 31 -6.78 24.84 -14.48
CA VAL A 31 -7.83 23.87 -14.20
C VAL A 31 -7.81 22.79 -15.27
N VAL A 32 -7.20 21.66 -14.96
CA VAL A 32 -7.10 20.49 -15.86
C VAL A 32 -8.47 20.02 -16.41
N ASN A 33 -9.56 20.27 -15.67
CA ASN A 33 -10.92 19.95 -16.11
C ASN A 33 -11.38 20.79 -17.33
N SER A 34 -11.08 22.09 -17.38
CA SER A 34 -11.52 22.96 -18.48
C SER A 34 -10.79 22.67 -19.79
N ASP A 35 -9.54 22.20 -19.71
CA ASP A 35 -8.71 21.90 -20.89
C ASP A 35 -9.08 20.56 -21.53
N ILE A 36 -9.51 19.59 -20.71
CA ILE A 36 -9.77 18.22 -21.16
C ILE A 36 -11.25 18.01 -21.52
N GLY A 37 -12.18 18.59 -20.77
CA GLY A 37 -13.62 18.59 -21.06
C GLY A 37 -14.31 17.21 -21.03
N LYS A 38 -13.62 16.16 -20.56
CA LYS A 38 -14.14 14.79 -20.46
C LYS A 38 -13.40 13.98 -19.40
N ALA A 39 -14.00 12.86 -19.00
CA ALA A 39 -13.32 11.87 -18.17
C ALA A 39 -12.13 11.27 -18.94
N LEU A 40 -10.95 11.31 -18.32
CA LEU A 40 -9.82 10.49 -18.76
C LEU A 40 -10.00 9.09 -18.18
N GLY A 41 -10.26 8.12 -19.05
CA GLY A 41 -10.42 6.72 -18.68
C GLY A 41 -10.02 5.78 -19.81
N GLY A 42 -9.58 4.59 -19.43
CA GLY A 42 -9.19 3.52 -20.33
C GLY A 42 -8.98 2.23 -19.54
N GLY A 43 -9.26 1.09 -20.17
CA GLY A 43 -9.01 -0.23 -19.61
C GLY A 43 -8.38 -1.10 -20.69
N ALA A 44 -7.35 -1.86 -20.32
CA ALA A 44 -6.68 -2.79 -21.21
C ALA A 44 -6.13 -3.97 -20.40
N ASP A 45 -6.07 -5.13 -21.05
CA ASP A 45 -5.22 -6.23 -20.60
C ASP A 45 -3.88 -6.07 -21.33
N VAL A 46 -2.83 -5.78 -20.58
CA VAL A 46 -1.47 -5.64 -21.12
C VAL A 46 -0.70 -6.90 -20.79
N ALA A 47 -0.25 -7.62 -21.83
CA ALA A 47 0.63 -8.76 -21.66
C ALA A 47 2.01 -8.27 -21.22
N CYS A 48 2.48 -8.76 -20.08
CA CYS A 48 3.80 -8.44 -19.54
C CYS A 48 4.70 -9.68 -19.64
N SER A 49 5.95 -9.50 -20.03
CA SER A 49 6.97 -10.52 -19.85
C SER A 49 7.37 -10.61 -18.38
N ALA A 50 7.60 -11.82 -17.88
CA ALA A 50 8.18 -12.00 -16.54
C ALA A 50 9.51 -11.24 -16.45
N GLY A 51 9.64 -10.36 -15.46
CA GLY A 51 10.80 -9.50 -15.29
C GLY A 51 10.88 -8.80 -13.94
N HIS A 52 10.03 -9.21 -12.99
CA HIS A 52 10.02 -8.67 -11.63
C HIS A 52 9.96 -9.81 -10.63
N THR A 53 10.39 -9.55 -9.40
CA THR A 53 10.17 -10.44 -8.27
C THR A 53 9.13 -9.83 -7.35
N THR A 54 8.17 -10.65 -6.92
CA THR A 54 7.12 -10.23 -6.01
C THR A 54 7.37 -10.80 -4.62
N GLU A 55 7.21 -9.98 -3.60
CA GLU A 55 7.33 -10.35 -2.19
C GLU A 55 6.07 -9.92 -1.41
N GLY A 56 5.76 -10.61 -0.31
CA GLY A 56 4.71 -10.21 0.64
C GLY A 56 3.61 -11.26 0.79
N SER A 57 2.37 -10.81 0.84
CA SER A 57 1.17 -11.61 1.13
C SER A 57 0.76 -12.58 0.03
N TYR A 58 1.42 -12.63 -1.12
CA TYR A 58 1.00 -13.48 -2.23
C TYR A 58 2.01 -14.61 -2.45
N THR A 59 1.53 -15.86 -2.44
CA THR A 59 2.36 -17.04 -2.75
C THR A 59 2.39 -17.30 -4.26
N THR A 60 3.29 -18.19 -4.68
CA THR A 60 3.37 -18.68 -6.06
C THR A 60 1.98 -19.13 -6.55
N GLY A 61 1.48 -18.50 -7.61
CA GLY A 61 0.12 -18.72 -8.13
C GLY A 61 -0.92 -17.70 -7.65
N GLY A 62 -0.51 -16.62 -6.98
CA GLY A 62 -1.37 -15.48 -6.64
C GLY A 62 -2.33 -15.74 -5.47
N THR A 63 -2.11 -16.80 -4.69
CA THR A 63 -2.94 -17.09 -3.52
C THR A 63 -2.56 -16.14 -2.39
N LEU A 64 -3.57 -15.41 -1.90
CA LEU A 64 -3.39 -14.47 -0.79
C LEU A 64 -3.21 -15.21 0.53
N THR A 65 -2.19 -14.81 1.27
CA THR A 65 -1.89 -15.19 2.65
C THR A 65 -1.74 -13.90 3.47
N TYR A 66 -2.74 -13.58 4.29
CA TYR A 66 -2.71 -12.41 5.16
C TYR A 66 -1.52 -12.46 6.10
N LEU A 67 -0.96 -11.28 6.37
CA LEU A 67 0.10 -11.08 7.35
C LEU A 67 -0.49 -10.60 8.68
N ASN A 68 0.14 -10.99 9.78
CA ASN A 68 -0.26 -10.62 11.14
C ASN A 68 0.50 -9.38 11.60
N ALA A 69 -0.10 -8.19 11.50
CA ALA A 69 0.42 -7.03 12.22
C ALA A 69 0.07 -7.21 13.70
N PRO A 70 1.07 -7.48 14.56
CA PRO A 70 0.81 -7.90 15.93
C PRO A 70 0.18 -6.78 16.76
N ALA A 71 -0.72 -7.18 17.68
CA ALA A 71 -1.12 -6.35 18.81
C ALA A 71 0.07 -6.06 19.73
N THR A 72 0.00 -4.94 20.46
CA THR A 72 0.86 -4.60 21.62
C THR A 72 2.37 -4.82 21.42
N SER A 73 3.12 -3.74 21.17
CA SER A 73 4.60 -3.66 21.21
C SER A 73 5.39 -4.59 20.27
N GLY A 74 4.73 -5.48 19.52
CA GLY A 74 5.34 -6.27 18.46
C GLY A 74 5.41 -5.50 17.15
N ARG A 75 6.29 -5.95 16.26
CA ARG A 75 6.39 -5.50 14.87
C ARG A 75 6.52 -6.69 13.95
N LEU A 76 5.94 -6.58 12.77
CA LEU A 76 6.14 -7.53 11.68
C LEU A 76 6.98 -6.87 10.58
N ALA A 77 8.12 -7.48 10.27
CA ALA A 77 8.91 -7.16 9.10
C ALA A 77 8.13 -7.62 7.85
N LEU A 78 7.82 -6.69 6.95
CA LEU A 78 6.98 -6.99 5.79
C LEU A 78 7.74 -7.66 4.65
N PHE A 79 8.98 -7.21 4.43
CA PHE A 79 9.76 -7.55 3.24
C PHE A 79 11.26 -7.73 3.56
N THR A 80 12.02 -8.19 2.57
CA THR A 80 13.45 -8.46 2.67
C THR A 80 14.22 -7.18 2.95
N ALA A 81 15.04 -7.20 4.00
CA ALA A 81 15.81 -6.04 4.42
C ALA A 81 16.82 -5.56 3.37
N ASN A 82 17.09 -4.26 3.34
CA ASN A 82 18.06 -3.62 2.44
C ASN A 82 17.80 -3.94 0.94
N THR A 83 16.54 -3.83 0.53
CA THR A 83 16.10 -4.11 -0.85
C THR A 83 15.55 -2.85 -1.51
N VAL A 84 15.88 -2.64 -2.78
CA VAL A 84 15.26 -1.60 -3.63
C VAL A 84 13.95 -2.16 -4.17
N TYR A 85 12.86 -1.41 -4.04
CA TYR A 85 11.56 -1.80 -4.58
C TYR A 85 11.04 -0.76 -5.57
N ASP A 86 10.63 -1.19 -6.75
CA ASP A 86 9.96 -0.33 -7.73
C ASP A 86 8.57 0.08 -7.25
N PHE A 87 7.91 -0.80 -6.50
CA PHE A 87 6.56 -0.62 -6.02
C PHE A 87 6.33 -1.35 -4.70
N VAL A 88 5.72 -0.66 -3.73
CA VAL A 88 5.23 -1.25 -2.49
C VAL A 88 3.78 -0.85 -2.28
N PHE A 89 2.94 -1.82 -1.96
CA PHE A 89 1.55 -1.63 -1.56
C PHE A 89 1.31 -2.31 -0.21
N ILE A 90 0.72 -1.58 0.73
CA ILE A 90 0.40 -2.08 2.07
C ILE A 90 -1.02 -1.66 2.40
N LYS A 91 -1.84 -2.61 2.81
CA LYS A 91 -3.27 -2.43 3.06
C LYS A 91 -3.68 -3.02 4.38
N HIS A 92 -4.41 -2.23 5.14
CA HIS A 92 -5.21 -2.72 6.24
C HIS A 92 -6.50 -3.33 5.65
N THR A 93 -6.72 -4.62 5.86
CA THR A 93 -7.90 -5.33 5.30
C THR A 93 -9.26 -4.84 5.83
N GLY A 94 -9.29 -4.05 6.91
CA GLY A 94 -10.47 -3.72 7.69
C GLY A 94 -10.80 -4.71 8.80
N PHE A 95 -10.07 -5.83 8.91
CA PHE A 95 -10.36 -6.91 9.85
C PHE A 95 -9.16 -7.27 10.72
N GLN A 96 -9.46 -7.91 11.85
CA GLN A 96 -8.47 -8.52 12.73
C GLN A 96 -7.86 -9.76 12.07
N PHE A 97 -6.62 -10.08 12.43
CA PHE A 97 -5.96 -11.29 11.96
C PHE A 97 -6.41 -12.53 12.74
N THR A 98 -6.89 -13.56 12.03
CA THR A 98 -7.15 -14.89 12.60
C THR A 98 -6.13 -15.90 12.07
N SER A 99 -5.97 -15.97 10.75
CA SER A 99 -4.94 -16.79 10.10
C SER A 99 -4.58 -16.21 8.73
N GLY A 100 -3.57 -16.78 8.08
CA GLY A 100 -3.18 -16.38 6.73
C GLY A 100 -4.31 -16.51 5.70
N THR A 101 -5.35 -17.29 5.94
CA THR A 101 -6.46 -17.49 4.98
C THR A 101 -7.82 -17.03 5.50
N VAL A 102 -7.89 -16.56 6.75
CA VAL A 102 -9.16 -16.23 7.42
C VAL A 102 -9.06 -14.87 8.11
N LEU A 103 -9.99 -13.99 7.76
CA LEU A 103 -10.19 -12.70 8.44
C LEU A 103 -11.02 -12.89 9.71
N GLY A 104 -10.72 -12.12 10.75
CA GLY A 104 -11.45 -12.09 12.01
C GLY A 104 -12.58 -11.06 12.04
N ALA A 105 -12.85 -10.54 13.24
CA ALA A 105 -13.80 -9.46 13.43
C ALA A 105 -13.35 -8.16 12.74
N VAL A 106 -14.28 -7.22 12.54
CA VAL A 106 -13.96 -5.88 12.04
C VAL A 106 -12.98 -5.20 13.01
N SER A 107 -11.90 -4.62 12.46
CA SER A 107 -10.93 -3.84 13.23
C SER A 107 -11.39 -2.40 13.37
N THR A 108 -11.17 -1.83 14.55
CA THR A 108 -11.29 -0.39 14.81
C THR A 108 -9.92 0.28 14.99
N GLN A 109 -8.85 -0.49 14.87
CA GLN A 109 -7.48 -0.07 15.15
C GLN A 109 -6.78 0.29 13.84
N ASN A 110 -5.85 1.24 13.90
CA ASN A 110 -5.06 1.62 12.74
C ASN A 110 -3.87 0.68 12.58
N LEU A 111 -3.47 0.44 11.34
CA LEU A 111 -2.22 -0.22 11.01
C LEU A 111 -1.12 0.84 11.01
N VAL A 112 -0.20 0.77 11.96
CA VAL A 112 0.95 1.67 12.04
C VAL A 112 2.03 1.13 11.10
N LEU A 113 2.37 1.91 10.08
CA LEU A 113 3.47 1.63 9.17
C LEU A 113 4.70 2.42 9.63
N GLU A 114 5.77 1.68 9.87
CA GLU A 114 7.05 2.22 10.32
C GLU A 114 8.16 1.84 9.32
N GLN A 115 9.15 2.72 9.21
CA GLN A 115 10.43 2.40 8.60
C GLN A 115 11.45 2.11 9.70
N GLU A 116 12.07 0.94 9.64
CA GLU A 116 13.23 0.63 10.48
C GLU A 116 14.42 1.48 10.04
N THR A 117 15.07 2.17 10.98
CA THR A 117 16.28 2.96 10.74
C THR A 117 17.51 2.36 11.41
N SER A 118 17.30 1.51 12.41
CA SER A 118 18.26 0.60 13.01
C SER A 118 17.51 -0.54 13.69
N SER A 119 18.21 -1.56 14.19
CA SER A 119 17.62 -2.73 14.87
C SER A 119 16.73 -2.42 16.09
N SER A 120 16.66 -1.16 16.53
CA SER A 120 15.83 -0.72 17.66
C SER A 120 15.16 0.63 17.45
N ASN A 121 15.35 1.27 16.28
CA ASN A 121 14.76 2.57 15.97
C ASN A 121 13.84 2.46 14.76
N PHE A 122 12.65 3.04 14.91
CA PHE A 122 11.58 2.94 13.94
C PHE A 122 10.93 4.32 13.81
N ASP A 123 10.86 4.83 12.59
CA ASP A 123 10.18 6.08 12.28
C ASP A 123 8.79 5.76 11.73
N ILE A 124 7.76 6.33 12.36
CA ILE A 124 6.39 6.18 11.87
C ILE A 124 6.25 6.95 10.55
N ILE A 125 5.87 6.24 9.49
CA ILE A 125 5.54 6.85 8.20
C ILE A 125 4.10 7.35 8.25
N CYS A 126 3.17 6.47 8.64
CA CYS A 126 1.75 6.80 8.73
C CYS A 126 0.97 5.77 9.57
N ALA A 127 -0.27 6.13 9.92
CA ALA A 127 -1.26 5.22 10.46
C ALA A 127 -2.37 5.02 9.42
N ILE A 128 -2.52 3.80 8.92
CA ILE A 128 -3.49 3.43 7.88
C ILE A 128 -4.78 2.98 8.58
N PRO A 129 -5.93 3.64 8.35
CA PRO A 129 -7.18 3.26 8.99
C PRO A 129 -7.73 1.93 8.47
N PRO A 130 -8.68 1.29 9.17
CA PRO A 130 -9.36 0.09 8.69
C PRO A 130 -9.90 0.24 7.26
N GLY A 131 -9.48 -0.66 6.37
CA GLY A 131 -9.85 -0.65 4.94
C GLY A 131 -9.00 0.28 4.07
N GLY A 132 -8.12 1.08 4.68
CA GLY A 132 -7.19 1.96 3.99
C GLY A 132 -5.98 1.22 3.42
N ALA A 133 -5.27 1.88 2.52
CA ALA A 133 -4.02 1.41 1.94
C ALA A 133 -3.08 2.56 1.64
N ILE A 134 -1.79 2.24 1.50
CA ILE A 134 -0.75 3.13 1.00
C ILE A 134 -0.01 2.46 -0.15
N VAL A 135 0.44 3.28 -1.09
CA VAL A 135 1.33 2.91 -2.19
C VAL A 135 2.58 3.76 -2.08
N LEU A 136 3.74 3.12 -2.10
CA LEU A 136 5.06 3.77 -2.11
C LEU A 136 5.78 3.40 -3.41
N PRO A 137 5.91 4.34 -4.37
CA PRO A 137 6.67 4.10 -5.59
C PRO A 137 8.17 4.33 -5.36
N ASN A 138 9.02 3.59 -6.08
CA ASN A 138 10.47 3.79 -6.15
C ASN A 138 11.13 3.92 -4.76
N VAL A 139 10.97 2.87 -3.95
CA VAL A 139 11.53 2.81 -2.61
C VAL A 139 13.02 2.42 -2.70
N PRO A 140 13.95 3.29 -2.27
CA PRO A 140 15.37 2.94 -2.26
C PRO A 140 15.66 1.88 -1.19
N ALA A 141 16.81 1.21 -1.32
CA ALA A 141 17.29 0.30 -0.30
C ALA A 141 17.40 1.04 1.06
N MET A 142 16.79 0.43 2.06
CA MET A 142 16.88 0.90 3.45
C MET A 142 18.24 0.48 4.03
N GLY A 143 18.62 1.03 5.19
CA GLY A 143 19.89 0.67 5.85
C GLY A 143 20.06 -0.84 6.06
N SER A 144 21.30 -1.30 6.28
CA SER A 144 21.58 -2.72 6.50
C SER A 144 20.69 -3.31 7.60
N GLY A 145 19.98 -4.39 7.29
CA GLY A 145 19.06 -5.06 8.21
C GLY A 145 17.70 -4.36 8.41
N CYS A 146 17.45 -3.24 7.73
CA CYS A 146 16.22 -2.46 7.87
C CYS A 146 15.20 -2.77 6.77
N THR A 147 13.92 -2.73 7.12
CA THR A 147 12.78 -2.90 6.20
C THR A 147 11.56 -2.12 6.70
N PHE A 148 10.45 -2.20 5.97
CA PHE A 148 9.16 -1.74 6.46
C PHE A 148 8.62 -2.69 7.53
N GLN A 149 8.11 -2.08 8.59
CA GLN A 149 7.56 -2.76 9.74
C GLN A 149 6.11 -2.34 9.92
N VAL A 150 5.26 -3.25 10.35
CA VAL A 150 3.88 -2.93 10.72
C VAL A 150 3.53 -3.43 12.11
N ALA A 151 2.69 -2.64 12.78
CA ALA A 151 2.12 -2.96 14.08
C ALA A 151 0.66 -2.52 14.14
N SER A 152 -0.11 -3.14 15.01
CA SER A 152 -1.43 -2.61 15.36
C SER A 152 -1.30 -1.40 16.30
N SER A 153 -2.16 -0.41 16.14
CA SER A 153 -2.24 0.74 17.05
C SER A 153 -2.88 0.42 18.41
N GLY A 154 -3.26 -0.83 18.67
CA GLY A 154 -3.88 -1.23 19.94
C GLY A 154 -3.72 -2.72 20.28
N ASP A 155 -4.76 -3.28 20.88
CA ASP A 155 -4.79 -4.60 21.52
C ASP A 155 -5.22 -5.77 20.62
N ALA A 156 -5.61 -5.52 19.37
CA ALA A 156 -5.98 -6.57 18.43
C ALA A 156 -5.02 -6.61 17.24
N SER A 157 -4.62 -7.81 16.86
CA SER A 157 -3.81 -8.02 15.66
C SER A 157 -4.60 -7.68 14.41
N ILE A 158 -3.96 -7.03 13.45
CA ILE A 158 -4.58 -6.58 12.19
C ILE A 158 -4.16 -7.52 11.06
N ALA A 159 -5.13 -7.94 10.23
CA ALA A 159 -4.83 -8.64 8.98
C ALA A 159 -4.36 -7.63 7.93
N VAL A 160 -3.19 -7.91 7.35
CA VAL A 160 -2.51 -7.04 6.37
C VAL A 160 -2.38 -7.77 5.04
N GLU A 161 -2.66 -7.03 3.96
CA GLU A 161 -2.24 -7.38 2.61
C GLU A 161 -1.06 -6.47 2.26
N ALA A 162 0.09 -7.05 1.94
CA ALA A 162 1.28 -6.29 1.53
C ALA A 162 1.90 -6.94 0.29
N VAL A 163 2.36 -6.13 -0.64
CA VAL A 163 3.11 -6.60 -1.80
C VAL A 163 4.22 -5.62 -2.15
N ALA A 164 5.39 -6.15 -2.48
CA ALA A 164 6.51 -5.38 -2.99
C ALA A 164 7.02 -6.00 -4.29
N ILE A 165 7.54 -5.16 -5.19
CA ILE A 165 8.06 -5.54 -6.50
C ILE A 165 9.49 -5.00 -6.64
N THR A 166 10.42 -5.87 -7.04
CA THR A 166 11.81 -5.55 -7.40
C THR A 166 12.11 -5.84 -8.86
#